data_AF-A0A7X4DY83-F1
#
_entry.id   AF-A0A7X4DY83-F1
#
_cell.length_a   1.000
_cell.length_b   1.000
_cell.length_c   1.000
_cell.angle_alpha   90.00
_cell.angle_beta   90.00
_cell.angle_gamma   90.00
#
_symmetry.space_group_name_H-M   'P 1'
#
loop_
_entity.id
_entity.type
_entity.pdbx_description
1 polymer ?
#
loop_
_entity_poly.entity_id
_entity_poly.type
_entity_poly.pdbx_seq_one_letter_code
_entity_poly.pdbx_strand_id
1 'polypeptide(L)'
;MPRPQVDTLVERILKELPSTPDLQNAVKRVINELDTWSPGLSTNLSDEIREATRIVEKQLNTPASPPRHSVFRSRASWYLGPQPHNLHWPAVRDYLRTTKGWPEDAVASIDHASTEIVSLFDNPNEQRFACRGLVVGHVQSGKTANMTAVIAKAVDAGYNTVIVLAGMTNKLRYQTQMRLFYDLVRRHEPNWQVLTPNELDRDFRAPPHGGFLSHSDKAQLAVIKKNVSPLRELEHAVRRTLPLVLRGLRILVIDDECDHASINTASGELNMTAINRRIRQLLALCPAVTYVGYTATPFANVLIDPYTPAGQHLDDLYPRDFITALPTPNAYFGAESLFGKVPSDPGNERPEEDGLDMIRNVPPDDEARLQPRSRRDRDAFRPEMTDSLKRAILYFLACCAARHARGDGGQHMTMLVHTSTYVIAHERVATLIQGWVDENRAKFRDPASDLCRHVRSIWHEEQDRLPSGITEASPVSVEQILGRLGLVLDAIEFPVENGASDDRIDYTDAPKTYIVVGGSILARGLTLEGLMVSYFLRSASQYDTLLQMGRWFGYRRDYEDLPRIWLPEDLRLRFRALASVEEEIREEIEQYR
;
A
#
# COMPACT_ATOMS: atom_id res chain seq x y z
N MET A 1 -20.42 31.59 -7.19
CA MET A 1 -20.43 31.09 -5.80
C MET A 1 -21.83 31.27 -5.26
N PRO A 2 -22.41 30.29 -4.56
CA PRO A 2 -23.73 30.43 -3.94
C PRO A 2 -23.72 31.56 -2.90
N ARG A 3 -24.90 32.11 -2.59
CA ARG A 3 -25.05 33.06 -1.47
C ARG A 3 -24.91 32.26 -0.15
N PRO A 4 -24.33 32.80 0.93
CA PRO A 4 -24.14 32.09 2.21
C PRO A 4 -25.43 31.46 2.79
N GLN A 5 -26.58 32.07 2.49
CA GLN A 5 -27.90 31.57 2.88
C GLN A 5 -28.29 30.27 2.15
N VAL A 6 -27.88 30.12 0.89
CA VAL A 6 -28.12 28.90 0.09
C VAL A 6 -27.30 27.73 0.63
N ASP A 7 -26.03 27.96 0.98
CA ASP A 7 -25.16 26.91 1.52
C ASP A 7 -25.70 26.37 2.85
N THR A 8 -26.18 27.26 3.72
CA THR A 8 -26.81 26.88 4.99
C THR A 8 -28.08 26.03 4.78
N LEU A 9 -28.85 26.33 3.73
CA LEU A 9 -30.06 25.58 3.39
C LEU A 9 -29.73 24.22 2.75
N VAL A 10 -28.68 24.14 1.93
CA VAL A 10 -28.15 22.87 1.39
C VAL A 10 -27.78 21.93 2.52
N GLU A 11 -27.02 22.41 3.52
CA GLU A 11 -26.63 21.59 4.69
C GLU A 11 -27.83 21.10 5.49
N ARG A 12 -28.84 21.95 5.71
CA ARG A 12 -30.06 21.57 6.41
C ARG A 12 -30.85 20.51 5.65
N ILE A 13 -30.99 20.65 4.33
CA ILE A 13 -31.68 19.67 3.49
C ILE A 13 -30.92 18.33 3.50
N LEU A 14 -29.60 18.35 3.35
CA LEU A 14 -28.75 17.15 3.41
C LEU A 14 -28.79 16.47 4.77
N LYS A 15 -28.95 17.23 5.87
CA LYS A 15 -29.08 16.69 7.22
C LYS A 15 -30.41 15.99 7.47
N GLU A 16 -31.51 16.50 6.90
CA GLU A 16 -32.83 15.88 7.01
C GLU A 16 -33.02 14.69 6.06
N LEU A 17 -32.27 14.65 4.95
CA LEU A 17 -32.37 13.63 3.91
C LEU A 17 -32.35 12.18 4.45
N PRO A 18 -31.40 11.78 5.34
CA PRO A 18 -31.31 10.41 5.85
C PRO A 18 -32.50 10.01 6.75
N SER A 19 -33.23 10.99 7.27
CA SER A 19 -34.37 10.79 8.18
C SER A 19 -35.73 10.91 7.48
N THR A 20 -35.74 11.04 6.15
CA THR A 20 -36.96 11.25 5.36
C THR A 20 -37.00 10.33 4.13
N PRO A 21 -38.20 10.02 3.58
CA PRO A 21 -38.32 9.10 2.46
C PRO A 21 -37.69 9.59 1.15
N ASP A 22 -37.66 10.90 0.94
CA ASP A 22 -37.21 11.55 -0.29
C ASP A 22 -36.83 13.02 -0.05
N LEU A 23 -36.19 13.63 -1.05
CA LEU A 23 -35.77 15.02 -1.03
C LEU A 23 -36.94 16.00 -0.75
N GLN A 24 -38.14 15.71 -1.26
CA GLN A 24 -39.29 16.59 -1.07
C GLN A 24 -39.72 16.62 0.40
N ASN A 25 -39.67 15.48 1.09
CA ASN A 25 -39.95 15.38 2.51
C ASN A 25 -38.86 16.05 3.36
N ALA A 26 -37.58 15.92 2.98
CA ALA A 26 -36.48 16.64 3.63
C ALA A 26 -36.66 18.16 3.53
N VAL A 27 -36.92 18.67 2.32
CA VAL A 27 -37.18 20.10 2.08
C VAL A 27 -38.39 20.58 2.88
N LYS A 28 -39.47 19.79 2.95
CA LYS A 28 -40.66 20.12 3.72
C LYS A 28 -40.39 20.22 5.23
N ARG A 29 -39.53 19.36 5.77
CA ARG A 29 -39.08 19.48 7.17
C ARG A 29 -38.29 20.75 7.41
N VAL A 30 -37.35 21.08 6.53
CA VAL A 30 -36.56 22.31 6.62
C VAL A 30 -37.47 23.55 6.54
N ILE A 31 -38.48 23.56 5.66
CA ILE A 31 -39.49 24.62 5.58
C ILE A 31 -40.25 24.76 6.91
N ASN A 32 -40.74 23.65 7.46
CA ASN A 32 -41.47 23.66 8.73
C ASN A 32 -40.59 24.16 9.90
N GLU A 33 -39.31 23.77 9.94
CA GLU A 33 -38.37 24.26 10.96
C GLU A 33 -38.13 25.77 10.85
N LEU A 34 -37.95 26.29 9.63
CA LEU A 34 -37.74 27.72 9.40
C LEU A 34 -38.96 28.54 9.85
N ASP A 35 -40.17 28.08 9.54
CA ASP A 35 -41.39 28.76 9.97
C ASP A 35 -41.69 28.59 11.46
N THR A 36 -41.17 27.53 12.09
CA THR A 36 -41.19 27.38 13.56
C THR A 36 -40.29 28.41 14.23
N TRP A 37 -39.15 28.76 13.61
CA TRP A 37 -38.23 29.77 14.13
C TRP A 37 -38.76 31.19 13.93
N SER A 38 -39.32 31.47 12.75
CA SER A 38 -39.96 32.75 12.46
C SER A 38 -41.05 32.54 11.42
N PRO A 39 -42.33 32.80 11.76
CA PRO A 39 -43.43 32.65 10.81
C PRO A 39 -43.18 33.45 9.51
N GLY A 40 -43.25 32.78 8.36
CA GLY A 40 -43.05 33.40 7.04
C GLY A 40 -41.60 33.51 6.58
N LEU A 41 -40.65 32.98 7.36
CA LEU A 41 -39.24 32.92 6.98
C LEU A 41 -39.01 32.02 5.77
N SER A 42 -39.75 30.91 5.65
CA SER A 42 -39.66 30.03 4.48
C SER A 42 -40.11 30.74 3.20
N THR A 43 -41.13 31.60 3.31
CA THR A 43 -41.65 32.42 2.20
C THR A 43 -40.59 33.42 1.72
N ASN A 44 -39.90 34.08 2.67
CA ASN A 44 -38.85 35.05 2.37
C ASN A 44 -37.61 34.41 1.72
N LEU A 45 -37.34 33.14 2.01
CA LEU A 45 -36.20 32.37 1.48
C LEU A 45 -36.59 31.43 0.33
N SER A 46 -37.76 31.62 -0.29
CA SER A 46 -38.32 30.67 -1.26
C SER A 46 -37.46 30.46 -2.52
N ASP A 47 -36.68 31.48 -2.91
CA ASP A 47 -35.75 31.39 -4.03
C ASP A 47 -34.45 30.67 -3.62
N GLU A 48 -33.93 30.95 -2.41
CA GLU A 48 -32.77 30.26 -1.84
C GLU A 48 -33.06 28.78 -1.54
N ILE A 49 -34.27 28.45 -1.06
CA ILE A 49 -34.72 27.06 -0.83
C ILE A 49 -34.81 26.31 -2.16
N ARG A 50 -35.34 26.95 -3.22
CA ARG A 50 -35.37 26.35 -4.56
C ARG A 50 -33.97 26.11 -5.11
N GLU A 51 -33.07 27.07 -4.94
CA GLU A 51 -31.68 26.93 -5.38
C GLU A 51 -30.94 25.83 -4.60
N ALA A 52 -31.08 25.80 -3.28
CA ALA A 52 -30.52 24.75 -2.43
C ALA A 52 -31.06 23.36 -2.79
N THR A 53 -32.38 23.27 -3.03
CA THR A 53 -33.02 22.03 -3.50
C THR A 53 -32.44 21.58 -4.84
N ARG A 54 -32.24 22.50 -5.79
CA ARG A 54 -31.66 22.20 -7.11
C ARG A 54 -30.20 21.75 -7.00
N ILE A 55 -29.43 22.31 -6.07
CA ILE A 55 -28.05 21.89 -5.77
C ILE A 55 -28.05 20.47 -5.21
N VAL A 56 -28.88 20.17 -4.21
CA VAL A 56 -28.99 18.83 -3.61
C VAL A 56 -29.52 17.83 -4.62
N GLU A 57 -30.54 18.18 -5.40
CA GLU A 57 -31.07 17.36 -6.48
C GLU A 57 -30.01 17.07 -7.53
N LYS A 58 -29.18 18.06 -7.89
CA LYS A 58 -28.01 17.84 -8.75
C LYS A 58 -26.96 16.96 -8.07
N GLN A 59 -26.75 17.03 -6.76
CA GLN A 59 -25.84 16.12 -6.05
C GLN A 59 -26.38 14.68 -5.98
N LEU A 60 -27.70 14.50 -5.91
CA LEU A 60 -28.37 13.20 -5.92
C LEU A 60 -28.51 12.60 -7.32
N ASN A 61 -28.72 13.44 -8.34
CA ASN A 61 -28.88 13.05 -9.76
C ASN A 61 -27.59 13.12 -10.57
N THR A 62 -26.52 13.76 -10.05
CA THR A 62 -25.17 13.34 -10.44
C THR A 62 -25.13 11.89 -10.01
N PRO A 63 -24.86 10.92 -10.90
CA PRO A 63 -24.76 9.55 -10.48
C PRO A 63 -23.64 9.49 -9.45
N ALA A 64 -24.00 9.56 -8.16
CA ALA A 64 -23.41 8.70 -7.18
C ALA A 64 -23.65 7.33 -7.80
N SER A 65 -22.58 6.76 -8.38
CA SER A 65 -22.58 5.33 -8.60
C SER A 65 -23.14 4.75 -7.30
N PRO A 66 -24.20 3.91 -7.36
CA PRO A 66 -24.63 3.21 -6.16
C PRO A 66 -23.38 2.66 -5.48
N PRO A 67 -23.34 2.49 -4.14
CA PRO A 67 -22.27 1.71 -3.53
C PRO A 67 -22.29 0.34 -4.21
N ARG A 68 -21.45 0.19 -5.23
CA ARG A 68 -21.26 -1.00 -6.06
C ARG A 68 -20.45 -2.01 -5.25
N HIS A 69 -20.44 -1.95 -3.92
CA HIS A 69 -19.35 -2.53 -3.13
C HIS A 69 -19.84 -2.95 -1.76
N SER A 70 -20.64 -4.01 -1.67
CA SER A 70 -20.79 -4.74 -0.42
C SER A 70 -21.43 -6.08 -0.73
N VAL A 71 -20.72 -7.16 -0.45
CA VAL A 71 -21.23 -8.53 -0.64
C VAL A 71 -22.43 -8.83 0.30
N PHE A 72 -22.76 -8.00 1.31
CA PHE A 72 -23.69 -8.45 2.35
C PHE A 72 -24.72 -7.46 2.95
N ARG A 73 -24.65 -6.13 2.75
CA ARG A 73 -25.61 -5.21 3.41
C ARG A 73 -26.01 -4.00 2.56
N SER A 74 -27.30 -3.86 2.26
CA SER A 74 -27.85 -2.61 1.72
C SER A 74 -27.65 -1.49 2.75
N ARG A 75 -26.91 -0.44 2.37
CA ARG A 75 -26.58 0.72 3.22
C ARG A 75 -27.29 1.95 2.69
N ALA A 76 -27.79 2.80 3.58
CA ALA A 76 -28.29 4.12 3.20
C ALA A 76 -27.13 4.97 2.68
N SER A 77 -27.33 5.67 1.56
CA SER A 77 -26.34 6.62 1.05
C SER A 77 -26.20 7.79 2.02
N TRP A 78 -25.07 7.89 2.70
CA TRP A 78 -24.81 8.92 3.73
C TRP A 78 -23.61 9.81 3.41
N TYR A 79 -22.70 9.36 2.53
CA TYR A 79 -21.51 10.10 2.13
C TYR A 79 -21.39 10.15 0.61
N LEU A 80 -21.48 11.35 0.06
CA LEU A 80 -21.42 11.61 -1.40
C LEU A 80 -20.05 12.14 -1.85
N GLY A 81 -19.08 12.20 -0.94
CA GLY A 81 -17.78 12.82 -1.19
C GLY A 81 -17.56 14.13 -0.43
N PRO A 82 -16.38 14.74 -0.64
CA PRO A 82 -15.97 15.93 0.08
C PRO A 82 -16.86 17.14 -0.23
N GLN A 83 -17.20 17.90 0.80
CA GLN A 83 -18.00 19.13 0.76
C GLN A 83 -17.10 20.38 0.72
N PRO A 84 -17.61 21.55 0.27
CA PRO A 84 -16.82 22.77 0.17
C PRO A 84 -16.21 23.27 1.48
N HIS A 85 -16.83 22.96 2.63
CA HIS A 85 -16.34 23.35 3.96
C HIS A 85 -15.31 22.36 4.54
N ASN A 86 -15.05 21.23 3.88
CA ASN A 86 -14.07 20.26 4.34
C ASN A 86 -12.65 20.82 4.27
N LEU A 87 -11.82 20.42 5.22
CA LEU A 87 -10.48 20.99 5.40
C LEU A 87 -9.41 19.96 5.09
N HIS A 88 -9.60 18.71 5.53
CA HIS A 88 -8.53 17.73 5.54
C HIS A 88 -8.23 17.19 4.15
N TRP A 89 -9.23 16.67 3.43
CA TRP A 89 -9.01 16.11 2.11
C TRP A 89 -8.53 17.13 1.07
N PRO A 90 -9.12 18.34 0.95
CA PRO A 90 -8.63 19.35 0.01
C PRO A 90 -7.14 19.66 0.18
N ALA A 91 -6.64 19.77 1.42
CA ALA A 91 -5.22 20.04 1.65
C ALA A 91 -4.30 18.84 1.37
N VAL A 92 -4.76 17.61 1.59
CA VAL A 92 -4.04 16.40 1.16
C VAL A 92 -3.98 16.35 -0.37
N ARG A 93 -5.11 16.56 -1.04
CA ARG A 93 -5.22 16.57 -2.51
C ARG A 93 -4.30 17.63 -3.12
N ASP A 94 -4.29 18.83 -2.58
CA ASP A 94 -3.46 19.93 -3.08
C ASP A 94 -1.97 19.64 -2.86
N TYR A 95 -1.59 19.02 -1.74
CA TYR A 95 -0.22 18.57 -1.51
C TYR A 95 0.23 17.47 -2.49
N LEU A 96 -0.63 16.49 -2.79
CA LEU A 96 -0.33 15.45 -3.79
C LEU A 96 -0.06 16.07 -5.17
N ARG A 97 -0.87 17.06 -5.58
CA ARG A 97 -0.71 17.74 -6.87
C ARG A 97 0.50 18.67 -6.92
N THR A 98 0.64 19.54 -5.92
CA THR A 98 1.60 20.66 -5.98
C THR A 98 2.98 20.30 -5.47
N THR A 99 3.08 19.53 -4.39
CA THR A 99 4.35 19.23 -3.73
C THR A 99 4.89 17.87 -4.14
N LYS A 100 4.03 16.86 -4.24
CA LYS A 100 4.44 15.54 -4.76
C LYS A 100 4.43 15.47 -6.28
N GLY A 101 3.82 16.44 -6.97
CA GLY A 101 3.80 16.50 -8.43
C GLY A 101 3.03 15.34 -9.07
N TRP A 102 2.02 14.80 -8.40
CA TRP A 102 1.26 13.67 -8.95
C TRP A 102 0.36 14.12 -10.10
N PRO A 103 0.27 13.33 -11.18
CA PRO A 103 -0.66 13.57 -12.29
C PRO A 103 -2.11 13.71 -11.82
N GLU A 104 -2.90 14.54 -12.51
CA GLU A 104 -4.28 14.86 -12.14
C GLU A 104 -5.18 13.60 -12.12
N ASP A 105 -5.02 12.74 -13.11
CA ASP A 105 -5.72 11.47 -13.24
C ASP A 105 -5.41 10.51 -12.07
N ALA A 106 -4.15 10.45 -11.64
CA ALA A 106 -3.75 9.67 -10.46
C ALA A 106 -4.40 10.20 -9.17
N VAL A 107 -4.43 11.53 -9.00
CA VAL A 107 -5.07 12.16 -7.85
C VAL A 107 -6.60 11.99 -7.89
N ALA A 108 -7.22 12.12 -9.06
CA ALA A 108 -8.65 11.90 -9.26
C ALA A 108 -9.04 10.43 -9.00
N SER A 109 -8.21 9.47 -9.39
CA SER A 109 -8.40 8.05 -9.08
C SER A 109 -8.43 7.80 -7.56
N ILE A 110 -7.49 8.42 -6.83
CA ILE A 110 -7.45 8.34 -5.36
C ILE A 110 -8.68 9.02 -4.75
N ASP A 111 -9.09 10.17 -5.30
CA ASP A 111 -10.29 10.87 -4.87
C ASP A 111 -11.52 9.96 -4.98
N HIS A 112 -11.77 9.40 -6.16
CA HIS A 112 -12.91 8.52 -6.39
C HIS A 112 -12.86 7.28 -5.48
N ALA A 113 -11.74 6.54 -5.47
CA ALA A 113 -11.61 5.31 -4.69
C ALA A 113 -11.73 5.56 -3.18
N SER A 114 -11.18 6.65 -2.65
CA SER A 114 -11.32 6.99 -1.24
C SER A 114 -12.73 7.48 -0.88
N THR A 115 -13.43 8.15 -1.80
CA THR A 115 -14.85 8.50 -1.60
C THR A 115 -15.72 7.26 -1.52
N GLU A 116 -15.49 6.31 -2.43
CA GLU A 116 -16.16 5.02 -2.46
C GLU A 116 -15.97 4.29 -1.13
N ILE A 117 -14.73 4.10 -0.67
CA ILE A 117 -14.42 3.43 0.60
C ILE A 117 -15.12 4.10 1.80
N VAL A 118 -15.08 5.43 1.90
CA VAL A 118 -15.73 6.12 3.03
C VAL A 118 -17.25 5.97 2.97
N SER A 119 -17.86 5.91 1.78
CA SER A 119 -19.31 5.66 1.65
C SER A 119 -19.73 4.27 2.17
N LEU A 120 -18.79 3.32 2.24
CA LEU A 120 -18.99 2.00 2.83
C LEU A 120 -18.86 1.97 4.35
N PHE A 121 -18.42 3.05 5.01
CA PHE A 121 -18.39 3.10 6.47
C PHE A 121 -19.79 3.31 7.04
N ASP A 122 -19.93 3.19 8.36
CA ASP A 122 -21.16 3.62 9.05
C ASP A 122 -21.15 5.14 9.28
N ASN A 123 -22.34 5.74 9.32
CA ASN A 123 -22.51 7.18 9.45
C ASN A 123 -22.08 7.66 10.86
N PRO A 124 -21.10 8.57 11.00
CA PRO A 124 -20.63 9.05 12.29
C PRO A 124 -21.67 9.86 13.08
N ASN A 125 -22.79 10.24 12.47
CA ASN A 125 -23.92 10.85 13.18
C ASN A 125 -24.73 9.85 14.02
N GLU A 126 -24.57 8.54 13.77
CA GLU A 126 -25.20 7.51 14.57
C GLU A 126 -24.56 7.41 15.97
N GLN A 127 -25.34 6.99 16.96
CA GLN A 127 -24.84 6.87 18.34
C GLN A 127 -23.96 5.63 18.55
N ARG A 128 -24.20 4.57 17.78
CA ARG A 128 -23.47 3.30 17.87
C ARG A 128 -23.39 2.67 16.49
N PHE A 129 -22.23 2.14 16.17
CA PHE A 129 -22.02 1.39 14.94
C PHE A 129 -20.77 0.51 15.06
N ALA A 130 -20.72 -0.50 14.20
CA ALA A 130 -19.64 -1.47 14.17
C ALA A 130 -19.47 -1.97 12.73
N CYS A 131 -18.59 -1.32 11.97
CA CYS A 131 -18.29 -1.68 10.59
C CYS A 131 -16.94 -2.44 10.53
N ARG A 132 -16.87 -3.51 9.72
CA ARG A 132 -15.62 -4.21 9.39
C ARG A 132 -15.52 -4.45 7.89
N GLY A 133 -14.53 -3.83 7.25
CA GLY A 133 -14.27 -4.03 5.83
C GLY A 133 -12.81 -4.27 5.49
N LEU A 134 -12.58 -4.61 4.22
CA LEU A 134 -11.28 -4.92 3.65
C LEU A 134 -11.08 -4.11 2.37
N VAL A 135 -9.93 -3.46 2.26
CA VAL A 135 -9.46 -2.78 1.05
C VAL A 135 -8.26 -3.54 0.50
N VAL A 136 -8.42 -4.07 -0.71
CA VAL A 136 -7.40 -4.84 -1.41
C VAL A 136 -6.73 -3.95 -2.45
N GLY A 137 -5.44 -3.68 -2.31
CA GLY A 137 -4.67 -2.90 -3.27
C GLY A 137 -3.47 -3.68 -3.78
N HIS A 138 -2.96 -3.40 -4.98
CA HIS A 138 -1.76 -4.07 -5.46
C HIS A 138 -0.50 -3.72 -4.62
N VAL A 139 0.55 -4.52 -4.76
CA VAL A 139 1.84 -4.26 -4.07
C VAL A 139 2.41 -2.92 -4.57
N GLN A 140 2.66 -1.95 -3.69
CA GLN A 140 3.10 -0.60 -4.08
C GLN A 140 2.09 0.21 -4.94
N SER A 141 0.80 -0.12 -4.92
CA SER A 141 -0.24 0.58 -5.70
C SER A 141 -0.67 1.96 -5.17
N GLY A 142 0.10 2.55 -4.24
CA GLY A 142 -0.32 3.78 -3.56
C GLY A 142 -1.33 3.57 -2.42
N LYS A 143 -1.45 2.37 -1.85
CA LYS A 143 -2.31 2.08 -0.68
C LYS A 143 -2.20 3.12 0.44
N THR A 144 -0.98 3.56 0.77
CA THR A 144 -0.77 4.58 1.81
C THR A 144 -1.39 5.94 1.46
N ALA A 145 -1.35 6.35 0.19
CA ALA A 145 -1.98 7.60 -0.25
C ALA A 145 -3.51 7.48 -0.20
N ASN A 146 -4.06 6.34 -0.65
CA ASN A 146 -5.48 6.05 -0.51
C ASN A 146 -5.92 6.00 0.97
N MET A 147 -5.18 5.31 1.84
CA MET A 147 -5.40 5.30 3.30
C MET A 147 -5.40 6.72 3.88
N THR A 148 -4.45 7.56 3.46
CA THR A 148 -4.37 8.97 3.90
C THR A 148 -5.60 9.76 3.44
N ALA A 149 -6.04 9.56 2.20
CA ALA A 149 -7.26 10.18 1.65
C ALA A 149 -8.52 9.73 2.39
N VAL A 150 -8.63 8.42 2.68
CA VAL A 150 -9.73 7.84 3.45
C VAL A 150 -9.77 8.41 4.87
N ILE A 151 -8.62 8.51 5.55
CA ILE A 151 -8.54 9.12 6.89
C ILE A 151 -8.98 10.59 6.83
N ALA A 152 -8.47 11.37 5.87
CA ALA A 152 -8.82 12.78 5.72
C ALA A 152 -10.33 12.97 5.53
N LYS A 153 -10.92 12.21 4.60
CA LYS A 153 -12.36 12.23 4.29
C LYS A 153 -13.23 11.74 5.44
N ALA A 154 -12.81 10.69 6.14
CA ALA A 154 -13.53 10.20 7.30
C ALA A 154 -13.56 11.26 8.42
N VAL A 155 -12.45 11.96 8.63
CA VAL A 155 -12.40 13.05 9.62
C VAL A 155 -13.27 14.22 9.20
N ASP A 156 -13.18 14.64 7.94
CA ASP A 156 -14.08 15.65 7.36
C ASP A 156 -15.57 15.26 7.50
N ALA A 157 -15.87 13.96 7.48
CA ALA A 157 -17.22 13.42 7.63
C ALA A 157 -17.70 13.27 9.10
N GLY A 158 -16.82 13.45 10.09
CA GLY A 158 -17.17 13.41 11.53
C GLY A 158 -16.52 12.30 12.35
N TYR A 159 -15.63 11.49 11.78
CA TYR A 159 -14.75 10.63 12.57
C TYR A 159 -13.74 11.49 13.33
N ASN A 160 -13.56 11.26 14.63
CA ASN A 160 -12.75 12.15 15.48
C ASN A 160 -11.55 11.46 16.13
N THR A 161 -11.42 10.14 15.98
CA THR A 161 -10.31 9.36 16.51
C THR A 161 -9.86 8.34 15.48
N VAL A 162 -8.59 8.39 15.10
CA VAL A 162 -7.99 7.52 14.09
C VAL A 162 -6.88 6.71 14.75
N ILE A 163 -6.99 5.38 14.65
CA ILE A 163 -6.01 4.43 15.16
C ILE A 163 -5.45 3.67 13.97
N VAL A 164 -4.15 3.75 13.74
CA VAL A 164 -3.47 3.03 12.65
C VAL A 164 -2.60 1.93 13.26
N LEU A 165 -2.97 0.68 13.01
CA LEU A 165 -2.18 -0.49 13.35
C LEU A 165 -1.13 -0.71 12.26
N ALA A 166 0.10 -0.27 12.52
CA ALA A 166 1.22 -0.35 11.58
C ALA A 166 1.95 -1.70 11.67
N GLY A 167 3.17 -1.79 11.14
CA GLY A 167 3.97 -3.03 11.16
C GLY A 167 4.39 -3.54 12.56
N MET A 168 5.13 -4.65 12.57
CA MET A 168 5.60 -5.34 13.78
C MET A 168 6.82 -4.71 14.45
N THR A 169 7.53 -3.81 13.76
CA THR A 169 8.80 -3.22 14.21
C THR A 169 8.68 -1.73 14.47
N ASN A 170 9.59 -1.19 15.29
CA ASN A 170 9.67 0.25 15.57
C ASN A 170 9.87 1.07 14.29
N LYS A 171 10.75 0.61 13.39
CA LYS A 171 11.04 1.28 12.12
C LYS A 171 9.83 1.35 11.19
N LEU A 172 9.08 0.25 11.05
CA LEU A 172 7.87 0.24 10.23
C LEU A 172 6.79 1.16 10.78
N ARG A 173 6.56 1.11 12.10
CA ARG A 173 5.62 2.03 12.77
C ARG A 173 6.06 3.48 12.61
N TYR A 174 7.35 3.79 12.80
CA TYR A 174 7.90 5.13 12.62
C TYR A 174 7.75 5.63 11.17
N GLN A 175 8.01 4.79 10.18
CA GLN A 175 7.80 5.13 8.77
C GLN A 175 6.33 5.49 8.48
N THR A 176 5.36 4.67 8.94
CA THR A 176 3.93 4.98 8.79
C THR A 176 3.55 6.26 9.55
N GLN A 177 4.07 6.45 10.77
CA GLN A 177 3.86 7.65 11.59
C GLN A 177 4.34 8.91 10.86
N MET A 178 5.57 8.92 10.35
CA MET A 178 6.13 10.09 9.68
C MET A 178 5.41 10.36 8.36
N ARG A 179 5.01 9.34 7.60
CA ARG A 179 4.21 9.50 6.38
C ARG A 179 2.88 10.19 6.68
N LEU A 180 2.10 9.68 7.64
CA LEU A 180 0.83 10.31 8.03
C LEU A 180 1.06 11.69 8.65
N PHE A 181 2.13 11.88 9.43
CA PHE A 181 2.44 13.18 10.00
C PHE A 181 2.70 14.23 8.92
N TYR A 182 3.56 13.91 7.95
CA TYR A 182 3.85 14.84 6.86
C TYR A 182 2.67 15.00 5.92
N ASP A 183 2.06 13.91 5.45
CA ASP A 183 1.09 13.97 4.36
C ASP A 183 -0.31 14.41 4.81
N LEU A 184 -0.66 14.22 6.09
CA LEU A 184 -1.98 14.55 6.66
C LEU A 184 -1.90 15.60 7.78
N VAL A 185 -1.13 15.34 8.84
CA VAL A 185 -1.15 16.19 10.05
C VAL A 185 -0.61 17.58 9.77
N ARG A 186 0.56 17.69 9.13
CA ARG A 186 1.18 18.99 8.80
C ARG A 186 0.39 19.82 7.78
N ARG A 187 -0.64 19.25 7.16
CA ARG A 187 -1.54 20.02 6.28
C ARG A 187 -2.43 20.95 7.09
N HIS A 188 -2.85 20.51 8.28
CA HIS A 188 -3.70 21.28 9.20
C HIS A 188 -3.34 20.98 10.66
N GLU A 189 -2.10 21.24 11.05
CA GLU A 189 -1.56 20.89 12.37
C GLU A 189 -2.43 21.35 13.56
N PRO A 190 -3.07 22.55 13.55
CA PRO A 190 -3.96 22.97 14.64
C PRO A 190 -5.14 22.02 14.88
N ASN A 191 -5.59 21.29 13.87
CA ASN A 191 -6.78 20.42 13.89
C ASN A 191 -6.44 18.96 14.24
N TRP A 192 -5.18 18.66 14.56
CA TRP A 192 -4.75 17.30 14.89
C TRP A 192 -4.13 17.23 16.28
N GLN A 193 -4.41 16.13 16.97
CA GLN A 193 -3.70 15.72 18.17
C GLN A 193 -3.03 14.38 17.90
N VAL A 194 -1.71 14.38 17.81
CA VAL A 194 -0.93 13.16 17.61
C VAL A 194 -0.64 12.52 18.98
N LEU A 195 -1.14 11.31 19.19
CA LEU A 195 -1.04 10.57 20.45
C LEU A 195 0.21 9.69 20.53
N THR A 196 0.75 9.28 19.39
CA THR A 196 2.03 8.56 19.32
C THR A 196 3.17 9.53 19.01
N PRO A 197 4.28 9.54 19.76
CA PRO A 197 5.42 10.40 19.45
C PRO A 197 6.02 10.13 18.06
N ASN A 198 6.47 11.19 17.40
CA ASN A 198 7.28 11.12 16.17
C ASN A 198 8.74 10.73 16.49
N GLU A 199 8.94 9.64 17.25
CA GLU A 199 10.25 9.14 17.66
C GLU A 199 10.39 7.65 17.28
N LEU A 200 11.59 7.23 16.85
CA LEU A 200 11.83 5.86 16.39
C LEU A 200 11.64 4.83 17.52
N ASP A 201 12.09 5.11 18.74
CA ASP A 201 12.10 4.12 19.83
C ASP A 201 10.93 4.22 20.80
N ARG A 202 9.99 5.14 20.53
CA ARG A 202 8.78 5.32 21.34
C ARG A 202 7.53 4.89 20.57
N ASP A 203 6.57 4.41 21.33
CA ASP A 203 5.28 3.92 20.84
C ASP A 203 4.16 4.51 21.70
N PHE A 204 2.91 4.23 21.33
CA PHE A 204 1.76 4.66 22.09
C PHE A 204 1.83 4.17 23.55
N ARG A 205 1.53 5.08 24.48
CA ARG A 205 1.38 4.81 25.90
C ARG A 205 0.10 5.43 26.40
N ALA A 206 -0.63 4.71 27.25
CA ALA A 206 -1.81 5.24 27.91
C ALA A 206 -1.43 6.47 28.75
N PRO A 207 -2.20 7.57 28.70
CA PRO A 207 -1.95 8.72 29.56
C PRO A 207 -2.01 8.33 31.06
N PRO A 208 -1.16 8.92 31.92
CA PRO A 208 -1.11 8.57 33.35
C PRO A 208 -2.42 8.85 34.11
N HIS A 209 -3.17 9.88 33.70
CA HIS A 209 -4.33 10.41 34.43
C HIS A 209 -5.69 10.22 33.72
N GLY A 210 -5.76 9.42 32.65
CA GLY A 210 -7.03 9.18 31.94
C GLY A 210 -6.89 8.43 30.63
N GLY A 211 -8.03 8.21 29.95
CA GLY A 211 -8.10 7.67 28.60
C GLY A 211 -8.04 8.74 27.51
N PHE A 212 -8.72 8.51 26.39
CA PHE A 212 -8.89 9.51 25.34
C PHE A 212 -9.58 10.77 25.90
N LEU A 213 -9.18 11.94 25.42
CA LEU A 213 -9.68 13.22 25.89
C LEU A 213 -11.03 13.55 25.25
N SER A 214 -11.92 14.18 26.03
CA SER A 214 -13.16 14.80 25.56
C SER A 214 -12.89 16.23 25.11
N HIS A 215 -13.46 16.64 24.00
CA HIS A 215 -13.45 18.04 23.52
C HIS A 215 -12.09 18.59 23.10
N SER A 216 -11.35 17.87 22.26
CA SER A 216 -10.55 18.61 21.28
C SER A 216 -11.44 18.92 20.09
N ASP A 217 -11.46 20.16 19.61
CA ASP A 217 -11.90 20.50 18.24
C ASP A 217 -10.95 19.91 17.18
N LYS A 218 -10.14 18.92 17.58
CA LYS A 218 -9.07 18.28 16.84
C LYS A 218 -9.39 16.81 16.68
N ALA A 219 -9.03 16.26 15.53
CA ALA A 219 -8.98 14.83 15.31
C ALA A 219 -7.78 14.22 16.03
N GLN A 220 -7.97 13.08 16.67
CA GLN A 220 -6.90 12.33 17.35
C GLN A 220 -6.29 11.31 16.39
N LEU A 221 -4.96 11.19 16.37
CA LEU A 221 -4.23 10.19 15.58
C LEU A 221 -3.27 9.39 16.47
N ALA A 222 -3.43 8.07 16.49
CA ALA A 222 -2.49 7.15 17.12
C ALA A 222 -1.98 6.13 16.09
N VAL A 223 -0.68 6.13 15.80
CA VAL A 223 -0.04 5.08 14.99
C VAL A 223 0.65 4.11 15.94
N ILE A 224 0.31 2.83 15.88
CA ILE A 224 0.63 1.85 16.91
C ILE A 224 1.26 0.63 16.27
N LYS A 225 2.35 0.14 16.85
CA LYS A 225 2.98 -1.10 16.41
C LYS A 225 2.07 -2.28 16.77
N LYS A 226 1.90 -3.24 15.84
CA LYS A 226 1.18 -4.50 16.08
C LYS A 226 1.93 -5.41 17.06
N ASN A 227 1.97 -5.03 18.32
CA ASN A 227 2.67 -5.76 19.35
C ASN A 227 1.84 -5.77 20.63
N VAL A 228 1.99 -6.84 21.42
CA VAL A 228 1.22 -7.09 22.65
C VAL A 228 1.31 -5.90 23.62
N SER A 229 2.48 -5.28 23.80
CA SER A 229 2.61 -4.19 24.79
C SER A 229 1.90 -2.90 24.34
N PRO A 230 2.15 -2.33 23.15
CA PRO A 230 1.43 -1.12 22.69
C PRO A 230 -0.09 -1.33 22.61
N LEU A 231 -0.55 -2.47 22.10
CA LEU A 231 -1.99 -2.79 22.06
C LEU A 231 -2.62 -2.90 23.45
N ARG A 232 -1.86 -3.39 24.44
CA ARG A 232 -2.31 -3.38 25.84
C ARG A 232 -2.47 -1.96 26.37
N GLU A 233 -1.54 -1.08 26.07
CA GLU A 233 -1.63 0.32 26.48
C GLU A 233 -2.82 1.03 25.81
N LEU A 234 -3.08 0.74 24.54
CA LEU A 234 -4.28 1.22 23.85
C LEU A 234 -5.57 0.73 24.52
N GLU A 235 -5.65 -0.56 24.82
CA GLU A 235 -6.78 -1.14 25.54
C GLU A 235 -6.98 -0.47 26.91
N HIS A 236 -5.88 -0.24 27.65
CA HIS A 236 -5.92 0.50 28.93
C HIS A 236 -6.46 1.92 28.74
N ALA A 237 -6.03 2.64 27.69
CA ALA A 237 -6.51 3.98 27.40
C ALA A 237 -8.02 3.98 27.10
N VAL A 238 -8.53 3.04 26.29
CA VAL A 238 -9.97 2.91 26.02
C VAL A 238 -10.74 2.63 27.31
N ARG A 239 -10.31 1.64 28.10
CA ARG A 239 -10.99 1.26 29.36
C ARG A 239 -11.00 2.37 30.41
N ARG A 240 -9.98 3.24 30.43
CA ARG A 240 -9.89 4.39 31.34
C ARG A 240 -10.57 5.64 30.79
N THR A 241 -11.05 5.60 29.55
CA THR A 241 -11.82 6.71 28.97
C THR A 241 -13.17 6.78 29.69
N LEU A 242 -13.54 7.98 30.14
CA LEU A 242 -14.82 8.19 30.81
C LEU A 242 -15.98 7.75 29.89
N PRO A 243 -17.02 7.06 30.40
CA PRO A 243 -18.08 6.52 29.56
C PRO A 243 -18.79 7.56 28.67
N LEU A 244 -18.94 8.80 29.15
CA LEU A 244 -19.52 9.90 28.38
C LEU A 244 -18.66 10.26 27.17
N VAL A 245 -17.34 10.29 27.37
CA VAL A 245 -16.35 10.60 26.33
C VAL A 245 -16.30 9.48 25.31
N LEU A 246 -16.25 8.23 25.77
CA LEU A 246 -16.19 7.05 24.91
C LEU A 246 -17.41 6.95 23.98
N ARG A 247 -18.60 7.38 24.43
CA ARG A 247 -19.81 7.48 23.58
C ARG A 247 -19.74 8.60 22.53
N GLY A 248 -18.92 9.63 22.76
CA GLY A 248 -18.68 10.72 21.82
C GLY A 248 -17.59 10.41 20.79
N LEU A 249 -16.78 9.38 21.01
CA LEU A 249 -15.76 8.99 20.04
C LEU A 249 -16.39 8.35 18.81
N ARG A 250 -15.81 8.63 17.64
CA ARG A 250 -16.12 8.06 16.33
C ARG A 250 -14.82 7.52 15.79
N ILE A 251 -14.59 6.23 16.05
CA ILE A 251 -13.26 5.63 15.92
C ILE A 251 -13.11 4.98 14.55
N LEU A 252 -12.08 5.36 13.83
CA LEU A 252 -11.61 4.67 12.63
C LEU A 252 -10.34 3.90 12.98
N VAL A 253 -10.38 2.57 12.87
CA VAL A 253 -9.22 1.70 12.98
C VAL A 253 -8.77 1.30 11.58
N ILE A 254 -7.58 1.71 11.19
CA ILE A 254 -6.93 1.23 9.96
C ILE A 254 -5.89 0.19 10.33
N ASP A 255 -5.99 -0.99 9.73
CA ASP A 255 -5.05 -2.09 9.91
C ASP A 255 -4.20 -2.27 8.63
N ASP A 256 -2.97 -1.77 8.65
CA ASP A 256 -2.06 -1.78 7.50
C ASP A 256 -1.29 -3.11 7.40
N GLU A 257 -1.31 -3.75 6.24
CA GLU A 257 -0.91 -5.16 6.06
C GLU A 257 -1.65 -6.08 7.04
N CYS A 258 -2.99 -6.03 7.00
CA CYS A 258 -3.88 -6.75 7.93
C CYS A 258 -3.80 -8.28 7.83
N ASP A 259 -3.17 -8.79 6.79
CA ASP A 259 -2.81 -10.19 6.64
C ASP A 259 -1.60 -10.58 7.50
N HIS A 260 -0.86 -9.60 8.04
CA HIS A 260 0.23 -9.82 8.99
C HIS A 260 -0.22 -9.62 10.44
N ALA A 261 0.03 -10.64 11.28
CA ALA A 261 -0.10 -10.63 12.74
C ALA A 261 -1.50 -10.37 13.33
N SER A 262 -2.37 -9.65 12.63
CA SER A 262 -3.76 -9.40 13.02
C SER A 262 -4.63 -10.64 12.86
N ILE A 263 -4.34 -11.49 11.87
CA ILE A 263 -5.02 -12.77 11.66
C ILE A 263 -4.69 -13.76 12.77
N ASN A 264 -5.69 -14.56 13.13
CA ASN A 264 -5.49 -15.64 14.08
C ASN A 264 -4.79 -16.84 13.44
N THR A 265 -3.51 -17.07 13.78
CA THR A 265 -2.73 -18.21 13.28
C THR A 265 -2.55 -19.33 14.33
N ALA A 266 -3.32 -19.29 15.43
CA ALA A 266 -3.21 -20.30 16.48
C ALA A 266 -3.76 -21.65 16.02
N SER A 267 -3.17 -22.75 16.49
CA SER A 267 -3.65 -24.10 16.19
C SER A 267 -4.91 -24.40 17.02
N GLY A 268 -6.06 -24.51 16.36
CA GLY A 268 -7.36 -24.84 16.96
C GLY A 268 -8.34 -23.66 16.97
N GLU A 269 -9.59 -23.91 16.60
CA GLU A 269 -10.65 -22.90 16.39
C GLU A 269 -10.93 -22.00 17.61
N LEU A 270 -10.66 -22.51 18.83
CA LEU A 270 -10.87 -21.78 20.09
C LEU A 270 -9.67 -20.95 20.57
N ASN A 271 -8.50 -21.12 19.98
CA ASN A 271 -7.29 -20.43 20.40
C ASN A 271 -7.15 -19.11 19.66
N MET A 272 -6.79 -18.03 20.35
CA MET A 272 -6.50 -16.72 19.75
C MET A 272 -5.04 -16.33 19.99
N THR A 273 -4.35 -15.85 18.96
CA THR A 273 -3.06 -15.17 19.16
C THR A 273 -3.23 -13.93 20.04
N ALA A 274 -2.17 -13.55 20.75
CA ALA A 274 -2.23 -12.45 21.70
C ALA A 274 -2.53 -11.08 21.03
N ILE A 275 -2.12 -10.91 19.77
CA ILE A 275 -2.39 -9.69 18.98
C ILE A 275 -3.84 -9.68 18.50
N ASN A 276 -4.28 -10.74 17.82
CA ASN A 276 -5.65 -10.87 17.32
C ASN A 276 -6.69 -10.66 18.45
N ARG A 277 -6.51 -11.34 19.59
CA ARG A 277 -7.40 -11.16 20.75
C ARG A 277 -7.50 -9.71 21.22
N ARG A 278 -6.39 -8.97 21.24
CA ARG A 278 -6.39 -7.57 21.68
C ARG A 278 -7.11 -6.65 20.70
N ILE A 279 -6.96 -6.89 19.39
CA ILE A 279 -7.68 -6.13 18.37
C ILE A 279 -9.18 -6.39 18.52
N ARG A 280 -9.62 -7.65 18.65
CA ARG A 280 -11.04 -7.98 18.89
C ARG A 280 -11.58 -7.32 20.17
N GLN A 281 -10.82 -7.35 21.26
CA GLN A 281 -11.18 -6.70 22.52
C GLN A 281 -11.30 -5.17 22.38
N LEU A 282 -10.37 -4.53 21.67
CA LEU A 282 -10.42 -3.10 21.36
C LEU A 282 -11.72 -2.75 20.63
N LEU A 283 -12.04 -3.48 19.55
CA LEU A 283 -13.24 -3.24 18.76
C LEU A 283 -14.52 -3.42 19.60
N ALA A 284 -14.57 -4.47 20.44
CA ALA A 284 -15.71 -4.74 21.30
C ALA A 284 -15.94 -3.69 22.41
N LEU A 285 -14.89 -2.96 22.81
CA LEU A 285 -14.99 -1.90 23.83
C LEU A 285 -15.54 -0.58 23.27
N CYS A 286 -15.49 -0.38 21.96
CA CYS A 286 -15.80 0.90 21.32
C CYS A 286 -17.26 0.91 20.82
N PRO A 287 -18.12 1.86 21.27
CA PRO A 287 -19.53 1.90 20.86
C PRO A 287 -19.75 2.25 19.38
N ALA A 288 -18.82 3.00 18.78
CA ALA A 288 -18.89 3.55 17.44
C ALA A 288 -17.52 3.40 16.78
N VAL A 289 -17.32 2.28 16.08
CA VAL A 289 -16.04 1.91 15.50
C VAL A 289 -16.17 1.34 14.09
N THR A 290 -15.30 1.79 13.20
CA THR A 290 -15.10 1.24 11.86
C THR A 290 -13.70 0.66 11.78
N TYR A 291 -13.58 -0.62 11.46
CA TYR A 291 -12.31 -1.31 11.21
C TYR A 291 -12.14 -1.55 9.71
N VAL A 292 -11.00 -1.14 9.17
CA VAL A 292 -10.66 -1.35 7.75
C VAL A 292 -9.29 -1.98 7.67
N GLY A 293 -9.24 -3.22 7.18
CA GLY A 293 -7.99 -3.87 6.81
C GLY A 293 -7.50 -3.39 5.45
N TYR A 294 -6.21 -3.09 5.33
CA TYR A 294 -5.53 -2.87 4.06
C TYR A 294 -4.53 -3.98 3.82
N THR A 295 -4.55 -4.60 2.64
CA THR A 295 -3.55 -5.60 2.25
C THR A 295 -3.41 -5.69 0.74
N ALA A 296 -2.29 -6.25 0.28
CA ALA A 296 -2.17 -6.77 -1.09
C ALA A 296 -2.55 -8.24 -1.22
N THR A 297 -2.59 -8.98 -0.13
CA THR A 297 -2.73 -10.43 -0.13
C THR A 297 -3.88 -10.84 0.78
N PRO A 298 -5.14 -10.71 0.31
CA PRO A 298 -6.32 -10.85 1.17
C PRO A 298 -6.65 -12.30 1.54
N PHE A 299 -5.92 -13.29 1.03
CA PHE A 299 -6.17 -14.72 1.21
C PHE A 299 -6.56 -15.11 2.63
N ALA A 300 -5.70 -14.78 3.59
CA ALA A 300 -5.93 -15.19 4.96
C ALA A 300 -7.06 -14.38 5.62
N ASN A 301 -7.38 -13.17 5.13
CA ASN A 301 -8.47 -12.34 5.65
C ASN A 301 -9.84 -12.84 5.18
N VAL A 302 -9.97 -13.28 3.92
CA VAL A 302 -11.23 -13.79 3.37
C VAL A 302 -11.57 -15.20 3.85
N LEU A 303 -10.57 -15.95 4.34
CA LEU A 303 -10.72 -17.29 4.92
C LEU A 303 -11.04 -17.30 6.43
N ILE A 304 -11.17 -16.12 7.06
CA ILE A 304 -11.59 -16.02 8.46
C ILE A 304 -13.04 -16.52 8.58
N ASP A 305 -13.35 -17.31 9.62
CA ASP A 305 -14.73 -17.72 9.89
C ASP A 305 -15.62 -16.47 10.13
N PRO A 306 -16.67 -16.26 9.31
CA PRO A 306 -17.58 -15.13 9.49
C PRO A 306 -18.41 -15.22 10.78
N TYR A 307 -18.50 -16.40 11.40
CA TYR A 307 -19.29 -16.65 12.59
C TYR A 307 -18.42 -16.73 13.84
N THR A 308 -18.99 -16.33 14.97
CA THR A 308 -18.33 -16.44 16.27
C THR A 308 -18.41 -17.89 16.75
N PRO A 309 -17.27 -18.57 16.98
CA PRO A 309 -17.29 -19.96 17.42
C PRO A 309 -18.09 -20.15 18.70
N ALA A 310 -18.80 -21.28 18.80
CA ALA A 310 -19.59 -21.60 19.98
C ALA A 310 -18.71 -21.59 21.25
N GLY A 311 -19.09 -20.78 22.23
CA GLY A 311 -18.33 -20.59 23.48
C GLY A 311 -17.37 -19.39 23.49
N GLN A 312 -17.26 -18.63 22.40
CA GLN A 312 -16.56 -17.34 22.38
C GLN A 312 -17.54 -16.15 22.45
N HIS A 313 -17.07 -15.03 22.99
CA HIS A 313 -17.82 -13.77 23.07
C HIS A 313 -17.27 -12.68 22.14
N LEU A 314 -16.23 -12.98 21.35
CA LEU A 314 -15.54 -12.02 20.49
C LEU A 314 -15.53 -12.53 19.06
N ASP A 315 -16.27 -11.88 18.18
CA ASP A 315 -16.19 -12.12 16.74
C ASP A 315 -14.76 -11.90 16.21
N ASP A 316 -14.39 -12.61 15.14
CA ASP A 316 -13.11 -12.40 14.46
C ASP A 316 -13.12 -11.24 13.46
N LEU A 317 -12.00 -10.96 12.82
CA LEU A 317 -11.77 -9.82 11.94
C LEU A 317 -12.27 -10.04 10.50
N TYR A 318 -13.20 -10.98 10.27
CA TYR A 318 -13.80 -11.20 8.95
C TYR A 318 -14.44 -9.89 8.43
N PRO A 319 -14.18 -9.49 7.18
CA PRO A 319 -14.71 -8.25 6.60
C PRO A 319 -16.18 -8.39 6.18
N ARG A 320 -17.05 -8.59 7.18
CA ARG A 320 -18.48 -8.88 7.00
C ARG A 320 -19.27 -7.77 6.29
N ASP A 321 -18.77 -6.53 6.31
CA ASP A 321 -19.54 -5.38 5.82
C ASP A 321 -19.19 -5.02 4.38
N PHE A 322 -17.91 -5.06 4.00
CA PHE A 322 -17.49 -4.85 2.60
C PHE A 322 -16.09 -5.40 2.32
N ILE A 323 -15.86 -5.74 1.04
CA ILE A 323 -14.54 -5.95 0.45
C ILE A 323 -14.53 -5.10 -0.82
N THR A 324 -13.50 -4.26 -1.01
CA THR A 324 -13.33 -3.49 -2.25
C THR A 324 -11.89 -3.54 -2.73
N ALA A 325 -11.69 -3.49 -4.03
CA ALA A 325 -10.40 -3.46 -4.69
C ALA A 325 -10.06 -2.05 -5.18
N LEU A 326 -8.85 -1.57 -4.86
CA LEU A 326 -8.33 -0.34 -5.44
C LEU A 326 -8.10 -0.53 -6.94
N PRO A 327 -8.40 0.48 -7.78
CA PRO A 327 -8.19 0.40 -9.22
C PRO A 327 -6.71 0.17 -9.55
N THR A 328 -6.46 -0.56 -10.62
CA THR A 328 -5.12 -0.81 -11.17
C THR A 328 -4.86 0.18 -12.31
N PRO A 329 -3.90 1.12 -12.18
CA PRO A 329 -3.50 1.95 -13.31
C PRO A 329 -2.73 1.15 -14.37
N ASN A 330 -2.89 1.50 -15.65
CA ASN A 330 -2.32 0.76 -16.80
C ASN A 330 -0.78 0.59 -16.78
N ALA A 331 -0.04 1.45 -16.06
CA ALA A 331 1.43 1.43 -15.99
C ALA A 331 1.99 0.61 -14.81
N TYR A 332 1.17 -0.21 -14.15
CA TYR A 332 1.57 -1.00 -12.98
C TYR A 332 2.08 -2.40 -13.38
N PHE A 333 3.29 -2.77 -12.97
CA PHE A 333 3.80 -4.14 -13.13
C PHE A 333 3.24 -5.04 -12.03
N GLY A 334 2.21 -5.82 -12.37
CA GLY A 334 1.59 -6.84 -11.53
C GLY A 334 2.08 -8.26 -11.82
N ALA A 335 1.63 -9.21 -11.00
CA ALA A 335 1.98 -10.63 -11.13
C ALA A 335 1.59 -11.19 -12.50
N GLU A 336 0.37 -10.94 -12.96
CA GLU A 336 -0.11 -11.35 -14.28
C GLU A 336 0.74 -10.75 -15.41
N SER A 337 1.00 -9.44 -15.39
CA SER A 337 1.78 -8.79 -16.44
C SER A 337 3.20 -9.34 -16.57
N LEU A 338 3.82 -9.79 -15.48
CA LEU A 338 5.21 -10.27 -15.47
C LEU A 338 5.33 -11.78 -15.70
N PHE A 339 4.37 -12.56 -15.21
CA PHE A 339 4.45 -14.03 -15.19
C PHE A 339 3.42 -14.72 -16.09
N GLY A 340 2.47 -13.97 -16.64
CA GLY A 340 1.37 -14.49 -17.46
C GLY A 340 0.30 -15.18 -16.62
N LYS A 341 -0.63 -15.85 -17.33
CA LYS A 341 -1.70 -16.67 -16.75
C LYS A 341 -1.36 -18.15 -16.90
N VAL A 342 -1.89 -19.00 -16.03
CA VAL A 342 -1.83 -20.45 -16.25
C VAL A 342 -2.51 -20.76 -17.59
N PRO A 343 -1.82 -21.41 -18.55
CA PRO A 343 -2.36 -21.70 -19.86
C PRO A 343 -3.59 -22.60 -19.77
N SER A 344 -4.58 -22.32 -20.62
CA SER A 344 -5.75 -23.20 -20.77
C SER A 344 -5.40 -24.56 -21.38
N ASP A 345 -4.39 -24.61 -22.25
CA ASP A 345 -3.80 -25.83 -22.82
C ASP A 345 -2.26 -25.78 -22.70
N PRO A 346 -1.65 -26.60 -21.82
CA PRO A 346 -0.19 -26.64 -21.66
C PRO A 346 0.59 -27.03 -22.92
N GLY A 347 -0.06 -27.67 -23.90
CA GLY A 347 0.57 -28.05 -25.17
C GLY A 347 0.55 -26.95 -26.23
N ASN A 348 -0.18 -25.86 -25.98
CA ASN A 348 -0.40 -24.78 -26.93
C ASN A 348 -0.64 -23.44 -26.20
N GLU A 349 0.37 -23.00 -25.43
CA GLU A 349 0.32 -21.71 -24.73
C GLU A 349 0.18 -20.58 -25.75
N ARG A 350 -0.81 -19.71 -25.53
CA ARG A 350 -1.04 -18.57 -26.41
C ARG A 350 -0.14 -17.39 -26.00
N PRO A 351 0.29 -16.53 -26.94
CA PRO A 351 1.11 -15.37 -26.62
C PRO A 351 0.47 -14.42 -25.58
N GLU A 352 -0.86 -14.33 -25.55
CA GLU A 352 -1.60 -13.56 -24.55
C GLU A 352 -1.64 -14.18 -23.15
N GLU A 353 -1.32 -15.47 -23.03
CA GLU A 353 -1.21 -16.18 -21.75
C GLU A 353 0.20 -16.08 -21.17
N ASP A 354 1.17 -15.60 -21.96
CA ASP A 354 2.56 -15.37 -21.54
C ASP A 354 2.72 -13.97 -20.93
N GLY A 355 3.61 -13.86 -19.95
CA GLY A 355 3.95 -12.58 -19.35
C GLY A 355 4.81 -11.73 -20.28
N LEU A 356 5.12 -10.51 -19.84
CA LEU A 356 6.20 -9.73 -20.46
C LEU A 356 7.51 -10.53 -20.44
N ASP A 357 8.30 -10.43 -21.51
CA ASP A 357 9.60 -11.10 -21.63
C ASP A 357 10.69 -10.44 -20.76
N MET A 358 10.45 -10.45 -19.45
CA MET A 358 11.30 -9.88 -18.41
C MET A 358 11.97 -10.95 -17.55
N ILE A 359 11.52 -12.22 -17.64
CA ILE A 359 12.00 -13.32 -16.79
C ILE A 359 13.13 -14.08 -17.48
N ARG A 360 14.24 -14.32 -16.77
CA ARG A 360 15.40 -15.07 -17.23
C ARG A 360 15.58 -16.30 -16.35
N ASN A 361 15.70 -17.47 -16.96
CA ASN A 361 15.87 -18.71 -16.22
C ASN A 361 17.26 -18.79 -15.58
N VAL A 362 17.31 -19.19 -14.30
CA VAL A 362 18.53 -19.58 -13.62
C VAL A 362 18.66 -21.10 -13.67
N PRO A 363 19.70 -21.65 -14.30
CA PRO A 363 19.90 -23.09 -14.35
C PRO A 363 20.08 -23.71 -12.96
N PRO A 364 19.62 -24.95 -12.72
CA PRO A 364 19.79 -25.63 -11.44
C PRO A 364 21.26 -25.73 -10.97
N ASP A 365 22.20 -25.87 -11.90
CA ASP A 365 23.63 -25.92 -11.58
C ASP A 365 24.17 -24.60 -11.04
N ASP A 366 23.60 -23.47 -11.48
CA ASP A 366 23.96 -22.14 -10.99
C ASP A 366 23.31 -21.89 -9.63
N GLU A 367 22.07 -22.32 -9.46
CA GLU A 367 21.36 -22.26 -8.17
C GLU A 367 22.14 -23.01 -7.07
N ALA A 368 22.58 -24.25 -7.36
CA ALA A 368 23.32 -25.08 -6.43
C ALA A 368 24.69 -24.50 -6.02
N ARG A 369 25.27 -23.62 -6.85
CA ARG A 369 26.54 -22.91 -6.59
C ARG A 369 26.36 -21.60 -5.82
N LEU A 370 25.13 -21.11 -5.70
CA LEU A 370 24.81 -19.84 -5.06
C LEU A 370 23.97 -20.00 -3.77
N GLN A 371 23.50 -21.21 -3.49
CA GLN A 371 22.76 -21.54 -2.27
C GLN A 371 23.34 -22.75 -1.50
N PRO A 372 23.34 -22.69 -0.16
CA PRO A 372 23.62 -23.88 0.64
C PRO A 372 22.50 -24.92 0.49
N ARG A 373 22.86 -26.17 0.20
CA ARG A 373 21.91 -27.29 0.00
C ARG A 373 21.09 -27.61 1.25
N SER A 374 21.66 -27.39 2.43
CA SER A 374 21.00 -27.69 3.70
C SER A 374 21.44 -26.74 4.80
N ARG A 375 20.71 -26.75 5.92
CA ARG A 375 21.07 -26.02 7.13
C ARG A 375 22.42 -26.44 7.70
N ARG A 376 22.86 -27.68 7.49
CA ARG A 376 24.15 -28.19 8.00
C ARG A 376 25.32 -27.64 7.19
N ASP A 377 25.11 -27.37 5.91
CA ASP A 377 26.17 -26.94 4.98
C ASP A 377 26.37 -25.42 4.98
N ARG A 378 25.47 -24.67 5.64
CA ARG A 378 25.44 -23.20 5.61
C ARG A 378 26.80 -22.54 5.95
N ASP A 379 27.50 -23.07 6.96
CA ASP A 379 28.72 -22.45 7.48
C ASP A 379 29.93 -22.81 6.61
N ALA A 380 29.92 -23.97 5.95
CA ALA A 380 30.96 -24.41 5.02
C ALA A 380 30.75 -23.88 3.58
N PHE A 381 29.52 -23.50 3.22
CA PHE A 381 29.16 -23.08 1.87
C PHE A 381 30.04 -21.94 1.33
N ARG A 382 30.51 -22.07 0.09
CA ARG A 382 31.27 -21.02 -0.61
C ARG A 382 30.57 -20.77 -1.95
N PRO A 383 30.00 -19.57 -2.16
CA PRO A 383 29.37 -19.26 -3.43
C PRO A 383 30.43 -19.11 -4.52
N GLU A 384 30.08 -19.51 -5.73
CA GLU A 384 30.91 -19.33 -6.93
C GLU A 384 30.24 -18.37 -7.91
N MET A 385 31.05 -17.62 -8.66
CA MET A 385 30.51 -16.67 -9.64
C MET A 385 30.01 -17.43 -10.88
N THR A 386 28.69 -17.56 -10.98
CA THR A 386 28.01 -18.28 -12.07
C THR A 386 27.77 -17.40 -13.29
N ASP A 387 27.48 -18.01 -14.44
CA ASP A 387 27.27 -17.26 -15.68
C ASP A 387 25.94 -16.52 -15.68
N SER A 388 24.88 -17.09 -15.08
CA SER A 388 23.61 -16.37 -14.88
C SER A 388 23.77 -15.14 -13.99
N LEU A 389 24.53 -15.22 -12.89
CA LEU A 389 24.79 -14.08 -12.01
C LEU A 389 25.65 -13.00 -12.70
N LYS A 390 26.70 -13.40 -13.43
CA LYS A 390 27.48 -12.46 -14.25
C LYS A 390 26.60 -11.72 -15.26
N ARG A 391 25.75 -12.44 -15.99
CA ARG A 391 24.83 -11.84 -16.98
C ARG A 391 23.87 -10.83 -16.32
N ALA A 392 23.31 -11.17 -15.16
CA ALA A 392 22.45 -10.26 -14.40
C ALA A 392 23.18 -8.98 -13.96
N ILE A 393 24.41 -9.10 -13.45
CA ILE A 393 25.23 -7.94 -13.06
C ILE A 393 25.57 -7.08 -14.28
N LEU A 394 25.99 -7.71 -15.38
CA LEU A 394 26.32 -6.99 -16.61
C LEU A 394 25.13 -6.21 -17.17
N TYR A 395 23.95 -6.82 -17.17
CA TYR A 395 22.72 -6.16 -17.57
C TYR A 395 22.38 -5.00 -16.63
N PHE A 396 22.49 -5.19 -15.31
CA PHE A 396 22.25 -4.12 -14.33
C PHE A 396 23.17 -2.90 -14.56
N LEU A 397 24.47 -3.13 -14.79
CA LEU A 397 25.42 -2.06 -15.09
C LEU A 397 25.03 -1.32 -16.39
N ALA A 398 24.57 -2.06 -17.40
CA ALA A 398 24.06 -1.48 -18.64
C ALA A 398 22.80 -0.63 -18.39
N CYS A 399 21.84 -1.12 -17.60
CA CYS A 399 20.63 -0.37 -17.21
C CYS A 399 20.99 0.93 -16.49
N CYS A 400 21.93 0.90 -15.54
CA CYS A 400 22.39 2.10 -14.84
C CYS A 400 22.97 3.13 -15.83
N ALA A 401 23.84 2.67 -16.72
CA ALA A 401 24.44 3.53 -17.74
C ALA A 401 23.40 4.09 -18.73
N ALA A 402 22.39 3.29 -19.09
CA ALA A 402 21.26 3.73 -19.91
C ALA A 402 20.43 4.81 -19.22
N ARG A 403 20.13 4.65 -17.92
CA ARG A 403 19.46 5.69 -17.13
C ARG A 403 20.28 6.97 -17.04
N HIS A 404 21.59 6.89 -16.80
CA HIS A 404 22.48 8.06 -16.91
C HIS A 404 22.44 8.70 -18.30
N ALA A 405 22.24 7.93 -19.38
CA ALA A 405 22.08 8.47 -20.72
C ALA A 405 20.76 9.20 -20.94
N ARG A 406 19.69 8.74 -20.27
CA ARG A 406 18.36 9.37 -20.28
C ARG A 406 18.24 10.62 -19.41
N GLY A 407 19.24 10.89 -18.56
CA GLY A 407 19.23 12.03 -17.64
C GLY A 407 18.88 11.67 -16.18
N ASP A 408 18.66 10.39 -15.90
CA ASP A 408 18.27 9.85 -14.59
C ASP A 408 19.44 9.65 -13.62
N GLY A 409 20.61 10.24 -13.89
CA GLY A 409 21.80 10.06 -13.05
C GLY A 409 21.64 10.57 -11.61
N GLY A 410 20.63 11.40 -11.34
CA GLY A 410 20.25 11.88 -10.01
C GLY A 410 19.23 10.99 -9.28
N GLN A 411 18.84 9.85 -9.84
CA GLN A 411 17.87 8.93 -9.25
C GLN A 411 18.56 7.70 -8.65
N HIS A 412 17.90 7.04 -7.71
CA HIS A 412 18.38 5.76 -7.18
C HIS A 412 18.31 4.67 -8.27
N MET A 413 19.26 3.74 -8.21
CA MET A 413 19.42 2.61 -9.12
C MET A 413 19.78 1.38 -8.32
N THR A 414 18.93 0.35 -8.33
CA THR A 414 19.06 -0.79 -7.43
C THR A 414 18.97 -2.11 -8.18
N MET A 415 19.85 -3.05 -7.81
CA MET A 415 19.73 -4.47 -8.09
C MET A 415 19.50 -5.21 -6.78
N LEU A 416 18.56 -6.15 -6.77
CA LEU A 416 18.33 -7.06 -5.66
C LEU A 416 18.94 -8.42 -5.97
N VAL A 417 19.82 -8.91 -5.11
CA VAL A 417 20.32 -10.29 -5.13
C VAL A 417 19.88 -10.99 -3.86
N HIS A 418 19.04 -12.00 -4.03
CA HIS A 418 18.58 -12.83 -2.92
C HIS A 418 18.77 -14.30 -3.27
N THR A 419 19.81 -14.90 -2.70
CA THR A 419 20.09 -16.33 -2.92
C THR A 419 19.53 -17.22 -1.81
N SER A 420 19.69 -16.89 -0.52
CA SER A 420 19.31 -17.81 0.59
C SER A 420 18.64 -17.11 1.77
N THR A 421 18.20 -17.84 2.81
CA THR A 421 17.66 -17.25 4.05
C THR A 421 18.74 -16.86 5.07
N TYR A 422 20.01 -17.23 4.84
CA TYR A 422 21.06 -17.13 5.83
C TYR A 422 21.93 -15.90 5.63
N VAL A 423 22.04 -15.08 6.67
CA VAL A 423 22.90 -13.87 6.72
C VAL A 423 24.31 -14.16 6.23
N ILE A 424 24.94 -15.24 6.73
CA ILE A 424 26.31 -15.60 6.36
C ILE A 424 26.47 -15.90 4.86
N ALA A 425 25.42 -16.40 4.21
CA ALA A 425 25.44 -16.64 2.77
C ALA A 425 25.25 -15.33 2.00
N HIS A 426 24.47 -14.38 2.51
CA HIS A 426 24.36 -13.03 1.92
C HIS A 426 25.71 -12.30 1.93
N GLU A 427 26.40 -12.30 3.07
CA GLU A 427 27.73 -11.68 3.20
C GLU A 427 28.75 -12.28 2.22
N ARG A 428 28.74 -13.60 2.07
CA ARG A 428 29.61 -14.31 1.12
C ARG A 428 29.28 -13.99 -0.34
N VAL A 429 28.00 -13.94 -0.69
CA VAL A 429 27.56 -13.57 -2.04
C VAL A 429 27.88 -12.12 -2.35
N ALA A 430 27.69 -11.19 -1.40
CA ALA A 430 28.07 -9.79 -1.57
C ALA A 430 29.58 -9.64 -1.80
N THR A 431 30.40 -10.33 -0.99
CA THR A 431 31.85 -10.35 -1.15
C THR A 431 32.27 -10.90 -2.52
N LEU A 432 31.62 -11.97 -2.98
CA LEU A 432 31.86 -12.58 -4.29
C LEU A 432 31.56 -11.59 -5.43
N ILE A 433 30.40 -10.91 -5.37
CA ILE A 433 29.98 -9.94 -6.38
C ILE A 433 30.94 -8.74 -6.39
N GLN A 434 31.21 -8.16 -5.22
CA GLN A 434 32.09 -7.01 -5.08
C GLN A 434 33.50 -7.34 -5.61
N GLY A 435 34.08 -8.46 -5.18
CA GLY A 435 35.40 -8.89 -5.65
C GLY A 435 35.45 -9.06 -7.16
N TRP A 436 34.43 -9.69 -7.76
CA TRP A 436 34.35 -9.85 -9.21
C TRP A 436 34.23 -8.52 -9.96
N VAL A 437 33.43 -7.56 -9.46
CA VAL A 437 33.32 -6.23 -10.08
C VAL A 437 34.65 -5.49 -9.97
N ASP A 438 35.27 -5.49 -8.79
CA ASP A 438 36.52 -4.79 -8.51
C ASP A 438 37.69 -5.31 -9.37
N GLU A 439 37.82 -6.64 -9.50
CA GLU A 439 38.82 -7.28 -10.36
C GLU A 439 38.66 -6.93 -11.85
N ASN A 440 37.45 -6.57 -12.28
CA ASN A 440 37.13 -6.31 -13.67
C ASN A 440 36.91 -4.82 -14.00
N ARG A 441 37.07 -3.90 -13.03
CA ARG A 441 36.90 -2.44 -13.21
C ARG A 441 37.65 -1.87 -14.40
N ALA A 442 38.92 -2.26 -14.58
CA ALA A 442 39.75 -1.78 -15.68
C ALA A 442 39.19 -2.21 -17.05
N LYS A 443 38.68 -3.44 -17.15
CA LYS A 443 38.10 -3.96 -18.39
C LYS A 443 36.80 -3.24 -18.74
N PHE A 444 35.96 -2.91 -17.76
CA PHE A 444 34.75 -2.13 -18.01
C PHE A 444 35.00 -0.71 -18.50
N ARG A 445 36.17 -0.13 -18.20
CA ARG A 445 36.58 1.20 -18.68
C ARG A 445 37.23 1.16 -20.06
N ASP A 446 37.50 -0.02 -20.60
CA ASP A 446 37.98 -0.23 -21.96
C ASP A 446 36.82 -0.73 -22.85
N PRO A 447 36.27 0.11 -23.73
CA PRO A 447 35.17 -0.28 -24.64
C PRO A 447 35.51 -1.45 -25.57
N ALA A 448 36.78 -1.75 -25.80
CA ALA A 448 37.22 -2.87 -26.64
C ALA A 448 37.36 -4.20 -25.87
N SER A 449 37.24 -4.17 -24.55
CA SER A 449 37.43 -5.37 -23.72
C SER A 449 36.36 -6.43 -23.97
N ASP A 450 36.71 -7.68 -23.68
CA ASP A 450 35.82 -8.84 -23.77
C ASP A 450 34.53 -8.64 -22.94
N LEU A 451 34.64 -7.96 -21.79
CA LEU A 451 33.50 -7.64 -20.94
C LEU A 451 32.56 -6.62 -21.58
N CYS A 452 33.10 -5.55 -22.18
CA CYS A 452 32.31 -4.57 -22.92
C CYS A 452 31.65 -5.19 -24.16
N ARG A 453 32.29 -6.18 -24.79
CA ARG A 453 31.66 -7.00 -25.85
C ARG A 453 30.49 -7.83 -25.32
N HIS A 454 30.60 -8.42 -24.13
CA HIS A 454 29.47 -9.11 -23.50
C HIS A 454 28.34 -8.15 -23.10
N VAL A 455 28.64 -6.98 -22.55
CA VAL A 455 27.63 -5.94 -22.25
C VAL A 455 26.87 -5.55 -23.53
N ARG A 456 27.58 -5.35 -24.64
CA ARG A 456 26.98 -5.08 -25.95
C ARG A 456 26.04 -6.20 -26.41
N SER A 457 26.48 -7.46 -26.33
CA SER A 457 25.65 -8.61 -26.72
C SER A 457 24.37 -8.67 -25.90
N ILE A 458 24.51 -8.59 -24.57
CA ILE A 458 23.37 -8.64 -23.65
C ILE A 458 22.41 -7.47 -23.92
N TRP A 459 22.91 -6.25 -24.12
CA TRP A 459 22.02 -5.11 -24.41
C TRP A 459 21.24 -5.30 -25.71
N HIS A 460 21.89 -5.72 -26.79
CA HIS A 460 21.21 -5.99 -28.06
C HIS A 460 20.20 -7.14 -27.97
N GLU A 461 20.52 -8.19 -27.20
CA GLU A 461 19.59 -9.29 -26.94
C GLU A 461 18.34 -8.82 -26.19
N GLU A 462 18.46 -7.81 -25.33
CA GLU A 462 17.44 -7.42 -24.36
C GLU A 462 16.57 -6.22 -24.75
N GLN A 463 17.12 -5.26 -25.50
CA GLN A 463 16.50 -3.95 -25.76
C GLN A 463 15.16 -4.03 -26.51
N ASP A 464 14.97 -5.04 -27.37
CA ASP A 464 13.82 -5.15 -28.27
C ASP A 464 12.85 -6.29 -27.87
N ARG A 465 13.02 -6.89 -26.69
CA ARG A 465 12.19 -8.03 -26.23
C ARG A 465 10.82 -7.63 -25.68
N LEU A 466 10.62 -6.35 -25.40
CA LEU A 466 9.38 -5.83 -24.85
C LEU A 466 8.57 -5.05 -25.91
N PRO A 467 7.25 -4.88 -25.71
CA PRO A 467 6.43 -4.08 -26.61
C PRO A 467 6.98 -2.66 -26.75
N SER A 468 7.02 -2.12 -27.98
CA SER A 468 7.62 -0.81 -28.30
C SER A 468 6.95 0.38 -27.60
N GLY A 469 5.72 0.23 -27.11
CA GLY A 469 4.98 1.24 -26.37
C GLY A 469 5.07 1.12 -24.84
N ILE A 470 5.93 0.24 -24.31
CA ILE A 470 6.02 0.02 -22.86
C ILE A 470 6.62 1.21 -22.10
N THR A 471 7.43 2.03 -22.77
CA THR A 471 8.05 3.24 -22.18
C THR A 471 8.04 4.39 -23.19
N GLU A 472 7.90 5.61 -22.68
CA GLU A 472 8.11 6.85 -23.46
C GLU A 472 9.58 7.31 -23.46
N ALA A 473 10.44 6.61 -22.70
CA ALA A 473 11.84 6.95 -22.58
C ALA A 473 12.58 6.82 -23.91
N SER A 474 13.55 7.71 -24.14
CA SER A 474 14.34 7.67 -25.37
C SER A 474 15.19 6.39 -25.47
N PRO A 475 15.27 5.76 -26.65
CA PRO A 475 16.19 4.65 -26.90
C PRO A 475 17.64 5.07 -26.64
N VAL A 476 18.44 4.13 -26.13
CA VAL A 476 19.85 4.38 -25.79
C VAL A 476 20.74 3.48 -26.64
N SER A 477 21.76 4.05 -27.28
CA SER A 477 22.73 3.29 -28.06
C SER A 477 23.75 2.58 -27.16
N VAL A 478 24.34 1.49 -27.64
CA VAL A 478 25.38 0.78 -26.89
C VAL A 478 26.59 1.69 -26.61
N GLU A 479 26.96 2.58 -27.52
CA GLU A 479 28.06 3.52 -27.34
C GLU A 479 27.77 4.49 -26.18
N GLN A 480 26.52 4.92 -26.04
CA GLN A 480 26.08 5.76 -24.92
C GLN A 480 26.17 5.02 -23.58
N ILE A 481 25.88 3.71 -23.58
CA ILE A 481 26.00 2.83 -22.41
C ILE A 481 27.48 2.65 -22.04
N LEU A 482 28.30 2.20 -22.97
CA LEU A 482 29.73 1.95 -22.74
C LEU A 482 30.45 3.22 -22.28
N GLY A 483 30.09 4.39 -22.84
CA GLY A 483 30.65 5.69 -22.43
C GLY A 483 30.27 6.12 -21.00
N ARG A 484 29.27 5.49 -20.37
CA ARG A 484 28.79 5.83 -19.01
C ARG A 484 29.07 4.76 -17.96
N LEU A 485 29.53 3.56 -18.36
CA LEU A 485 29.86 2.49 -17.42
C LEU A 485 30.87 2.92 -16.35
N GLY A 486 31.84 3.76 -16.69
CA GLY A 486 32.81 4.28 -15.73
C GLY A 486 32.16 5.03 -14.57
N LEU A 487 31.16 5.88 -14.85
CA LEU A 487 30.43 6.64 -13.84
C LEU A 487 29.64 5.72 -12.90
N VAL A 488 28.99 4.70 -13.46
CA VAL A 488 28.24 3.71 -12.70
C VAL A 488 29.15 2.96 -11.74
N LEU A 489 30.32 2.53 -12.22
CA LEU A 489 31.29 1.81 -11.40
C LEU A 489 31.85 2.66 -10.26
N ASP A 490 32.01 3.97 -10.48
CA ASP A 490 32.52 4.86 -9.45
C ASP A 490 31.49 5.10 -8.32
N ALA A 491 30.19 4.94 -8.61
CA ALA A 491 29.10 5.13 -7.67
C ALA A 491 28.56 3.82 -7.04
N ILE A 492 28.91 2.64 -7.58
CA ILE A 492 28.30 1.38 -7.15
C ILE A 492 28.74 0.96 -5.74
N GLU A 493 27.77 0.65 -4.88
CA GLU A 493 27.99 0.11 -3.53
C GLU A 493 27.27 -1.25 -3.36
N PHE A 494 27.73 -2.06 -2.41
CA PHE A 494 27.29 -3.45 -2.20
C PHE A 494 26.72 -3.67 -0.79
N PRO A 495 25.63 -2.99 -0.40
CA PRO A 495 25.06 -3.13 0.94
C PRO A 495 24.50 -4.54 1.19
N VAL A 496 24.75 -5.06 2.39
CA VAL A 496 24.16 -6.32 2.86
C VAL A 496 23.06 -6.04 3.87
N GLU A 497 21.84 -6.48 3.58
CA GLU A 497 20.70 -6.30 4.48
C GLU A 497 20.37 -7.58 5.24
N ASN A 498 20.63 -7.53 6.53
CA ASN A 498 20.40 -8.61 7.46
C ASN A 498 19.34 -8.19 8.49
N GLY A 499 18.40 -9.07 8.83
CA GLY A 499 17.26 -8.73 9.69
C GLY A 499 17.60 -8.40 11.15
N ALA A 500 18.89 -8.43 11.51
CA ALA A 500 19.40 -8.22 12.86
C ALA A 500 20.13 -6.88 13.04
N SER A 501 20.43 -6.11 11.99
CA SER A 501 21.05 -4.77 12.09
C SER A 501 20.01 -3.66 12.02
N ASP A 502 20.21 -2.60 12.81
CA ASP A 502 19.43 -1.35 12.71
C ASP A 502 19.87 -0.50 11.50
N ASP A 503 21.08 -0.72 10.99
CA ASP A 503 21.55 -0.23 9.70
C ASP A 503 20.76 -0.95 8.60
N ARG A 504 19.77 -0.24 8.04
CA ARG A 504 19.10 -0.63 6.81
C ARG A 504 19.44 0.39 5.73
N ILE A 505 19.41 -0.04 4.47
CA ILE A 505 19.50 0.80 3.29
C ILE A 505 18.62 2.03 3.46
N ASP A 506 19.25 3.17 3.24
CA ASP A 506 18.62 4.47 3.25
C ASP A 506 18.63 5.07 1.84
N TYR A 507 17.47 5.57 1.44
CA TYR A 507 17.23 6.28 0.19
C TYR A 507 16.82 7.73 0.45
N THR A 508 16.93 8.26 1.68
CA THR A 508 16.56 9.65 1.97
C THR A 508 17.58 10.67 1.49
N ASP A 509 18.83 10.26 1.27
CA ASP A 509 19.95 11.14 0.96
C ASP A 509 20.28 11.15 -0.56
N ALA A 510 21.54 11.41 -0.91
CA ALA A 510 22.04 11.45 -2.28
C ALA A 510 21.66 10.19 -3.10
N PRO A 511 21.59 10.29 -4.44
CA PRO A 511 21.32 9.14 -5.30
C PRO A 511 22.29 7.99 -5.03
N LYS A 512 21.74 6.77 -5.05
CA LYS A 512 22.45 5.56 -4.68
C LYS A 512 22.39 4.55 -5.81
N THR A 513 23.54 3.95 -6.12
CA THR A 513 23.67 2.85 -7.07
C THR A 513 24.03 1.60 -6.29
N TYR A 514 23.07 0.71 -6.04
CA TYR A 514 23.26 -0.43 -5.15
C TYR A 514 23.11 -1.77 -5.85
N ILE A 515 24.02 -2.70 -5.56
CA ILE A 515 23.74 -4.14 -5.65
C ILE A 515 23.51 -4.63 -4.24
N VAL A 516 22.23 -4.73 -3.90
CA VAL A 516 21.76 -5.09 -2.57
C VAL A 516 21.73 -6.60 -2.44
N VAL A 517 22.38 -7.15 -1.41
CA VAL A 517 22.34 -8.59 -1.10
C VAL A 517 21.71 -8.83 0.26
N GLY A 518 20.62 -9.59 0.37
CA GLY A 518 20.07 -9.84 1.70
C GLY A 518 18.67 -10.45 1.75
N GLY A 519 18.32 -10.92 2.94
CA GLY A 519 17.06 -11.63 3.22
C GLY A 519 15.99 -10.81 3.93
N SER A 520 16.38 -9.73 4.63
CA SER A 520 15.46 -8.84 5.33
C SER A 520 14.89 -7.72 4.46
N ILE A 521 15.40 -7.53 3.24
CA ILE A 521 14.79 -6.67 2.21
C ILE A 521 13.40 -7.18 1.81
N LEU A 522 13.18 -8.49 1.99
CA LEU A 522 11.90 -9.15 1.84
C LEU A 522 10.97 -8.93 3.03
N ALA A 523 11.46 -8.37 4.15
CA ALA A 523 10.60 -8.02 5.27
C ALA A 523 9.62 -6.92 4.84
N ARG A 524 8.34 -7.10 5.16
CA ARG A 524 7.22 -6.22 4.80
C ARG A 524 7.58 -4.75 5.10
N GLY A 525 7.32 -3.86 4.14
CA GLY A 525 7.44 -2.39 4.30
C GLY A 525 8.79 -1.73 3.95
N LEU A 526 9.78 -2.47 3.40
CA LEU A 526 10.95 -1.84 2.75
C LEU A 526 10.71 -1.70 1.24
N THR A 527 10.80 -0.47 0.73
CA THR A 527 10.78 -0.17 -0.72
C THR A 527 12.21 -0.10 -1.24
N LEU A 528 12.51 -0.78 -2.34
CA LEU A 528 13.77 -0.61 -3.08
C LEU A 528 13.56 0.41 -4.19
N GLU A 529 14.01 1.64 -3.97
CA GLU A 529 13.91 2.71 -4.97
C GLU A 529 14.81 2.39 -6.18
N GLY A 530 14.28 2.59 -7.39
CA GLY A 530 15.03 2.38 -8.63
C GLY A 530 15.39 0.93 -8.96
N LEU A 531 14.61 -0.05 -8.48
CA LEU A 531 14.86 -1.47 -8.73
C LEU A 531 14.71 -1.82 -10.23
N MET A 532 15.81 -2.24 -10.86
CA MET A 532 15.88 -2.63 -12.27
C MET A 532 16.20 -4.11 -12.47
N VAL A 533 17.04 -4.70 -11.63
CA VAL A 533 17.42 -6.12 -11.77
C VAL A 533 17.14 -6.87 -10.49
N SER A 534 16.48 -8.02 -10.60
CA SER A 534 16.25 -8.92 -9.46
C SER A 534 16.82 -10.29 -9.77
N TYR A 535 17.77 -10.76 -8.98
CA TYR A 535 18.33 -12.11 -9.05
C TYR A 535 17.90 -12.89 -7.82
N PHE A 536 16.97 -13.82 -7.98
CA PHE A 536 16.17 -14.31 -6.88
C PHE A 536 16.01 -15.81 -6.93
N LEU A 537 16.63 -16.51 -5.97
CA LEU A 537 16.66 -17.97 -5.97
C LEU A 537 15.89 -18.59 -4.79
N ARG A 538 15.46 -17.77 -3.84
CA ARG A 538 14.78 -18.27 -2.64
C ARG A 538 13.33 -18.60 -2.96
N SER A 539 12.96 -19.85 -2.72
CA SER A 539 11.56 -20.27 -2.68
C SER A 539 10.93 -20.07 -1.29
N ALA A 540 9.61 -19.90 -1.26
CA ALA A 540 8.78 -19.93 -0.06
C ALA A 540 7.60 -20.90 -0.28
N SER A 541 7.17 -21.57 0.79
CA SER A 541 6.03 -22.51 0.71
C SER A 541 4.68 -21.81 0.83
N GLN A 542 4.63 -20.61 1.41
CA GLN A 542 3.40 -19.86 1.60
C GLN A 542 3.26 -18.78 0.51
N TYR A 543 2.07 -18.71 -0.10
CA TYR A 543 1.76 -17.80 -1.21
C TYR A 543 1.88 -16.32 -0.82
N ASP A 544 1.41 -15.94 0.37
CA ASP A 544 1.50 -14.58 0.90
C ASP A 544 2.96 -14.09 0.99
N THR A 545 3.81 -14.97 1.49
CA THR A 545 5.23 -14.74 1.66
C THR A 545 5.90 -14.57 0.30
N LEU A 546 5.50 -15.38 -0.70
CA LEU A 546 6.04 -15.30 -2.05
C LEU A 546 5.66 -13.99 -2.78
N LEU A 547 4.38 -13.56 -2.75
CA LEU A 547 3.96 -12.27 -3.33
C LEU A 547 4.69 -11.09 -2.68
N GLN A 548 4.80 -11.11 -1.36
CA GLN A 548 5.45 -10.03 -0.61
C GLN A 548 6.97 -9.97 -0.83
N MET A 549 7.56 -11.07 -1.28
CA MET A 549 8.97 -11.17 -1.66
C MET A 549 9.24 -10.56 -3.05
N GLY A 550 8.23 -10.48 -3.93
CA GLY A 550 8.33 -9.86 -5.24
C GLY A 550 8.45 -8.34 -5.17
N ARG A 551 9.66 -7.81 -4.95
CA ARG A 551 9.91 -6.35 -4.95
C ARG A 551 9.88 -5.71 -6.35
N TRP A 552 9.87 -6.54 -7.38
CA TRP A 552 9.76 -6.13 -8.78
C TRP A 552 8.35 -5.68 -9.18
N PHE A 553 7.33 -5.95 -8.37
CA PHE A 553 6.00 -5.36 -8.58
C PHE A 553 6.02 -3.86 -8.29
N GLY A 554 5.17 -3.09 -8.96
CA GLY A 554 5.10 -1.64 -8.79
C GLY A 554 5.28 -0.83 -10.07
N TYR A 555 5.32 0.50 -9.92
CA TYR A 555 5.58 1.42 -11.02
C TYR A 555 7.07 1.56 -11.31
N ARG A 556 7.42 1.79 -12.58
CA ARG A 556 8.79 1.99 -13.06
C ARG A 556 8.87 3.18 -14.02
N ARG A 557 8.30 4.32 -13.58
CA ARG A 557 8.17 5.55 -14.37
C ARG A 557 9.50 5.92 -15.01
N ASP A 558 9.48 6.12 -16.33
CA ASP A 558 10.61 6.56 -17.15
C ASP A 558 11.70 5.48 -17.42
N TYR A 559 11.49 4.25 -16.96
CA TYR A 559 12.39 3.11 -17.20
C TYR A 559 11.68 1.76 -17.25
N GLU A 560 10.42 1.72 -17.70
CA GLU A 560 9.56 0.54 -17.77
C GLU A 560 10.12 -0.60 -18.63
N ASP A 561 11.02 -0.28 -19.55
CA ASP A 561 11.67 -1.22 -20.47
C ASP A 561 12.86 -1.98 -19.85
N LEU A 562 13.47 -1.43 -18.79
CA LEU A 562 14.69 -1.96 -18.19
C LEU A 562 14.52 -3.14 -17.21
N PRO A 563 13.40 -3.31 -16.47
CA PRO A 563 13.29 -4.36 -15.48
C PRO A 563 13.53 -5.77 -16.02
N ARG A 564 14.39 -6.54 -15.36
CA ARG A 564 14.60 -7.98 -15.62
C ARG A 564 14.74 -8.78 -14.32
N ILE A 565 14.23 -10.01 -14.34
CA ILE A 565 14.16 -10.88 -13.16
C ILE A 565 14.76 -12.24 -13.50
N TRP A 566 15.81 -12.63 -12.80
CA TRP A 566 16.42 -13.95 -12.87
C TRP A 566 15.85 -14.86 -11.79
N LEU A 567 15.21 -15.95 -12.19
CA LEU A 567 14.53 -16.91 -11.31
C LEU A 567 14.78 -18.35 -11.79
N PRO A 568 14.85 -19.33 -10.89
CA PRO A 568 14.67 -20.73 -11.25
C PRO A 568 13.27 -20.98 -11.83
N GLU A 569 13.18 -21.98 -12.71
CA GLU A 569 11.94 -22.34 -13.41
C GLU A 569 10.79 -22.69 -12.45
N ASP A 570 11.07 -23.40 -11.35
CA ASP A 570 10.04 -23.78 -10.38
C ASP A 570 9.43 -22.54 -9.70
N LEU A 571 10.23 -21.51 -9.46
CA LEU A 571 9.80 -20.27 -8.84
C LEU A 571 8.99 -19.42 -9.81
N ARG A 572 9.39 -19.38 -11.08
CA ARG A 572 8.60 -18.77 -12.17
C ARG A 572 7.19 -19.38 -12.23
N LEU A 573 7.10 -20.71 -12.23
CA LEU A 573 5.81 -21.43 -12.26
C LEU A 573 4.94 -21.14 -11.02
N ARG A 574 5.55 -21.04 -9.84
CA ARG A 574 4.82 -20.65 -8.61
C ARG A 574 4.27 -19.23 -8.70
N PHE A 575 5.04 -18.26 -9.22
CA PHE A 575 4.55 -16.89 -9.42
C PHE A 575 3.45 -16.82 -10.47
N ARG A 576 3.52 -17.63 -11.54
CA ARG A 576 2.46 -17.74 -12.55
C ARG A 576 1.16 -18.31 -11.96
N ALA A 577 1.25 -19.38 -11.17
CA ALA A 577 0.08 -19.94 -10.48
C ALA A 577 -0.54 -18.92 -9.51
N LEU A 578 0.30 -18.21 -8.76
CA LEU A 578 -0.09 -17.20 -7.80
C LEU A 578 -0.77 -15.99 -8.46
N ALA A 579 -0.31 -15.57 -9.64
CA ALA A 579 -0.94 -14.52 -10.44
C ALA A 579 -2.39 -14.89 -10.79
N SER A 580 -2.63 -16.13 -11.21
CA SER A 580 -3.97 -16.61 -11.54
C SER A 580 -4.91 -16.62 -10.34
N VAL A 581 -4.44 -17.03 -9.15
CA VAL A 581 -5.29 -17.01 -7.95
C VAL A 581 -5.54 -15.57 -7.46
N GLU A 582 -4.55 -14.68 -7.58
CA GLU A 582 -4.76 -13.25 -7.26
C GLU A 582 -5.84 -12.63 -8.16
N GLU A 583 -5.78 -12.91 -9.46
CA GLU A 583 -6.76 -12.41 -10.42
C GLU A 583 -8.15 -13.00 -10.17
N GLU A 584 -8.27 -14.31 -9.91
CA GLU A 584 -9.55 -14.96 -9.58
C GLU A 584 -10.22 -14.30 -8.36
N ILE A 585 -9.48 -14.04 -7.28
CA ILE A 585 -10.01 -13.33 -6.11
C ILE A 585 -10.44 -11.90 -6.45
N ARG A 586 -9.68 -11.21 -7.31
CA ARG A 586 -10.03 -9.85 -7.73
C ARG A 586 -11.27 -9.86 -8.60
N GLU A 587 -11.37 -10.76 -9.57
CA GLU A 587 -12.56 -10.97 -10.39
C GLU A 587 -13.77 -11.31 -9.52
N GLU A 588 -13.64 -12.17 -8.50
CA GLU A 588 -14.71 -12.42 -7.54
C GLU A 588 -15.13 -11.15 -6.79
N ILE A 589 -14.17 -10.40 -6.24
CA ILE A 589 -14.45 -9.10 -5.58
C ILE A 589 -15.12 -8.13 -6.57
N GLU A 590 -14.73 -8.14 -7.84
CA GLU A 590 -15.32 -7.32 -8.90
C GLU A 590 -16.68 -7.81 -9.37
N GLN A 591 -16.98 -9.11 -9.32
CA GLN A 591 -18.31 -9.66 -9.64
C GLN A 591 -19.35 -9.28 -8.59
N TYR A 592 -18.90 -9.00 -7.37
CA TYR A 592 -19.74 -8.36 -6.36
C TYR A 592 -19.75 -6.83 -6.47
N ARG A 593 -19.21 -6.26 -7.58
CA ARG A 593 -19.44 -4.87 -7.98
C ARG A 593 -20.74 -4.65 -8.74
#